data_AF-A0A7C4D0F7-F1
#
_entry.id   AF-A0A7C4D0F7-F1
#
_cell.length_a   1.000
_cell.length_b   1.000
_cell.length_c   1.000
_cell.angle_alpha   90.00
_cell.angle_beta   90.00
_cell.angle_gamma   90.00
#
_symmetry.space_group_name_H-M   'P 1'
#
loop_
_entity.id
_entity.type
_entity.pdbx_description
1 polymer ?
#
loop_
_entity_poly.entity_id
_entity_poly.type
_entity_poly.pdbx_seq_one_letter_code
_entity_poly.pdbx_strand_id
1 'polypeptide(L)' 'MKAKEIRSMSAEERINLLNELRKELIRLYSQARAGILTNTARIRIIRKNIARILTVINEEKHIGKTIETQQK' A
#
# COMPACT_ATOMS: atom_id res chain seq x y z
N MET A 1 -9.74 -2.74 2.01
CA MET A 1 -8.73 -3.18 2.99
C MET A 1 -8.89 -2.40 4.28
N LYS A 2 -8.98 -3.11 5.39
CA LYS A 2 -8.97 -2.53 6.73
C LYS A 2 -7.52 -2.42 7.22
N ALA A 3 -7.24 -1.41 8.04
CA ALA A 3 -5.89 -1.22 8.60
C ALA A 3 -5.45 -2.43 9.45
N LYS A 4 -6.39 -3.08 10.16
CA LYS A 4 -6.13 -4.27 10.97
C LYS A 4 -5.56 -5.43 10.15
N GLU A 5 -6.12 -5.70 8.97
CA GLU A 5 -5.66 -6.75 8.06
C GLU A 5 -4.21 -6.50 7.62
N ILE A 6 -3.88 -5.24 7.28
CA ILE A 6 -2.53 -4.86 6.88
C ILE A 6 -1.54 -5.09 8.01
N ARG A 7 -1.89 -4.72 9.26
CA ARG A 7 -1.00 -4.93 10.42
C ARG A 7 -0.77 -6.41 10.72
N SER A 8 -1.74 -7.28 10.45
CA SER A 8 -1.60 -8.72 10.64
C SER A 8 -0.72 -9.42 9.60
N MET A 9 -0.45 -8.78 8.46
CA MET A 9 0.47 -9.31 7.43
C MET A 9 1.93 -9.18 7.84
N SER A 10 2.78 -10.06 7.31
CA SER A 10 4.23 -9.93 7.43
C SER A 10 4.78 -8.76 6.61
N ALA A 11 6.00 -8.31 6.91
CA ALA A 11 6.64 -7.25 6.14
C ALA A 11 6.78 -7.60 4.65
N GLU A 12 7.15 -8.85 4.34
CA GLU A 12 7.27 -9.34 2.95
C GLU A 12 5.91 -9.40 2.24
N GLU A 13 4.87 -9.88 2.92
CA GLU A 13 3.51 -9.92 2.37
C GLU A 13 3.00 -8.52 2.03
N ARG A 14 3.27 -7.53 2.88
CA ARG A 14 2.90 -6.14 2.61
C ARG A 14 3.64 -5.57 1.40
N ILE A 15 4.93 -5.88 1.25
CA ILE A 15 5.74 -5.45 0.09
C ILE A 15 5.22 -6.11 -1.18
N ASN A 16 4.94 -7.40 -1.15
CA ASN A 16 4.37 -8.13 -2.29
C ASN A 16 3.02 -7.55 -2.69
N LEU A 17 2.12 -7.33 -1.73
CA LEU A 17 0.82 -6.72 -1.99
C LEU A 17 0.95 -5.29 -2.53
N LEU A 18 1.88 -4.49 -2.00
CA LEU A 18 2.17 -3.14 -2.51
C LEU A 18 2.58 -3.17 -3.98
N ASN A 19 3.42 -4.13 -4.37
CA ASN A 19 3.86 -4.28 -5.76
C ASN A 19 2.71 -4.69 -6.68
N GLU A 20 1.86 -5.62 -6.25
CA GLU A 20 0.67 -6.01 -7.01
C GLU A 20 -0.31 -4.85 -7.20
N LEU A 21 -0.59 -4.08 -6.14
CA LEU A 21 -1.45 -2.90 -6.24
C LEU A 21 -0.87 -1.82 -7.16
N ARG A 22 0.46 -1.66 -7.19
CA ARG A 22 1.13 -0.74 -8.13
C ARG A 22 0.99 -1.20 -9.59
N LYS A 23 1.16 -2.50 -9.86
CA LYS A 23 0.94 -3.09 -11.19
C LYS A 23 -0.51 -2.89 -11.64
N GLU A 24 -1.49 -3.17 -10.77
CA GLU A 24 -2.91 -2.95 -11.04
C GLU A 24 -3.19 -1.47 -11.35
N LEU A 25 -2.59 -0.56 -10.58
CA LEU A 25 -2.75 0.88 -10.80
C LEU A 25 -2.23 1.32 -12.17
N ILE A 26 -1.06 0.84 -12.59
CA ILE A 26 -0.49 1.15 -13.91
C ILE A 26 -1.41 0.63 -15.01
N ARG A 27 -1.90 -0.60 -14.88
CA ARG A 27 -2.85 -1.19 -15.83
C ARG A 27 -4.11 -0.34 -15.96
N LEU A 28 -4.68 0.11 -14.85
CA LEU A 28 -5.87 0.96 -14.85
C LEU A 28 -5.61 2.34 -15.45
N TYR A 29 -4.44 2.94 -15.23
CA TYR A 29 -4.08 4.19 -15.90
C TYR A 29 -3.92 3.99 -17.41
N SER A 30 -3.35 2.88 -17.86
CA SER A 30 -3.27 2.55 -19.28
C SER A 30 -4.66 2.39 -19.89
N GLN A 31 -5.58 1.69 -19.21
CA GLN A 31 -6.98 1.57 -19.63
C GLN A 31 -7.72 2.91 -19.65
N ALA A 32 -7.46 3.78 -18.66
CA ALA A 32 -8.02 5.12 -18.60
C ALA A 32 -7.58 5.97 -19.79
N ARG A 33 -6.28 5.94 -20.12
CA ARG A 33 -5.71 6.65 -21.27
C ARG A 33 -6.27 6.12 -22.59
N ALA A 34 -6.49 4.81 -22.69
CA ALA A 34 -7.11 4.18 -23.85
C ALA A 34 -8.63 4.41 -23.96
N GLY A 35 -9.27 5.04 -22.96
CA GLY A 35 -10.71 5.32 -22.96
C GLY A 35 -11.60 4.10 -22.71
N ILE A 36 -11.04 2.94 -22.41
CA ILE A 36 -11.78 1.67 -22.19
C ILE A 36 -12.01 1.37 -20.69
N LEU A 37 -11.67 2.29 -19.80
CA LEU A 37 -11.81 2.06 -18.37
C LEU A 37 -13.29 2.09 -17.94
N THR A 38 -13.79 0.95 -17.50
CA THR A 38 -15.17 0.79 -17.05
C THR A 38 -15.40 1.24 -15.60
N ASN A 39 -14.37 1.17 -14.75
CA ASN A 39 -14.50 1.48 -13.32
C ASN A 39 -13.43 2.48 -12.85
N THR A 40 -13.77 3.76 -12.87
CA THR A 40 -12.91 4.87 -12.42
C THR A 40 -12.73 4.90 -10.90
N ALA A 41 -13.72 4.41 -10.13
CA ALA A 41 -13.66 4.36 -8.68
C ALA A 41 -12.55 3.41 -8.17
N ARG A 42 -12.19 2.39 -8.97
CA ARG A 42 -11.14 1.42 -8.66
C ARG A 42 -9.77 2.07 -8.46
N ILE A 43 -9.42 3.07 -9.27
CA ILE A 43 -8.18 3.83 -9.14
C ILE A 43 -8.08 4.49 -7.76
N ARG A 44 -9.15 5.14 -7.31
CA ARG A 44 -9.21 5.78 -5.99
C ARG A 44 -9.05 4.77 -4.85
N ILE A 45 -9.68 3.60 -4.98
CA ILE A 45 -9.61 2.53 -3.98
C ILE A 45 -8.17 2.01 -3.86
N ILE A 46 -7.52 1.72 -4.99
CA ILE A 46 -6.14 1.21 -5.01
C ILE A 46 -5.17 2.24 -4.44
N ARG A 47 -5.29 3.52 -4.81
CA ARG A 47 -4.48 4.60 -4.22
C ARG A 47 -4.61 4.65 -2.70
N LYS A 48 -5.83 4.52 -2.16
CA LYS A 48 -6.07 4.47 -0.71
C LYS A 48 -5.46 3.22 -0.07
N ASN A 49 -5.52 2.06 -0.73
CA ASN A 49 -4.93 0.83 -0.21
C ASN A 49 -3.40 0.92 -0.17
N ILE A 50 -2.77 1.42 -1.25
CA ILE A 50 -1.32 1.69 -1.32
C ILE A 50 -0.89 2.62 -0.17
N ALA A 51 -1.61 3.73 0.01
CA ALA A 51 -1.30 4.69 1.08
C ALA A 51 -1.34 4.03 2.46
N ARG A 52 -2.37 3.23 2.75
CA ARG A 52 -2.50 2.52 4.04
C ARG A 52 -1.36 1.53 4.29
N ILE A 53 -0.93 0.79 3.27
CA ILE A 53 0.19 -0.15 3.39
C ILE A 53 1.48 0.61 3.71
N LEU A 54 1.76 1.69 2.97
CA LEU A 54 2.93 2.53 3.21
C LEU A 54 2.91 3.16 4.61
N THR A 55 1.74 3.57 5.10
CA THR A 55 1.60 4.09 6.47
C THR A 55 2.00 3.04 7.51
N VAL A 56 1.50 1.81 7.42
CA VAL A 56 1.86 0.74 8.38
C VAL A 56 3.34 0.39 8.32
N ILE A 57 3.92 0.32 7.12
CA ILE A 57 5.37 0.09 6.95
C ILE A 57 6.17 1.21 7.63
N ASN A 58 5.73 2.46 7.50
CA ASN A 58 6.39 3.59 8.12
C ASN A 58 6.22 3.61 9.64
N GLU A 59 5.03 3.27 10.15
CA GLU A 59 4.76 3.12 11.60
C GLU A 59 5.74 2.13 12.23
N GLU A 60 5.93 0.95 11.63
CA GLU A 60 6.89 -0.05 12.13
C GLU A 60 8.33 0.47 12.15
N LYS A 61 8.75 1.16 11.09
CA LYS A 61 10.09 1.75 11.00
C LYS A 61 10.34 2.81 12.08
N HIS A 62 9.33 3.62 12.41
CA HIS A 62 9.45 4.63 13.48
C HIS A 62 9.49 4.00 14.87
N ILE A 63 8.72 2.92 15.10
CA ILE A 63 8.78 2.16 16.35
C ILE A 63 10.18 1.57 16.55
N GLY A 64 10.76 0.94 15.52
CA GLY A 64 12.13 0.39 15.58
C GLY A 64 13.19 1.43 15.94
N LYS A 65 13.14 2.62 15.32
CA LYS A 65 14.06 3.73 15.64
C LYS A 65 13.93 4.26 17.06
N THR A 66 12.72 4.28 17.61
CA THR A 66 12.49 4.78 18.97
C THR A 66 13.14 3.87 20.01
N ILE A 67 13.11 2.55 19.78
CA ILE A 67 13.75 1.55 20.65
C ILE A 67 15.29 1.69 20.63
N GLU A 68 15.89 1.86 19.45
CA GLU A 68 17.34 2.08 19.31
C GLU A 68 17.84 3.36 19.99
N THR A 69 16.99 4.38 20.09
CA THR A 69 17.33 5.67 20.71
C THR A 69 17.25 5.61 22.24
N GLN A 70 16.45 4.69 22.81
CA GLN A 70 16.28 4.53 24.26
C GLN A 70 17.29 3.56 24.89
N GLN A 71 18.05 2.82 24.08
CA GLN A 71 19.09 1.87 24.52
C GLN A 71 20.51 2.45 24.49
N LYS A 72 20.67 3.70 24.09
CA LYS A 72 21.92 4.47 24.18
C LYS A 72 21.84 5.47 25.32
#